data_AF-A0A6P3QH31-F1
#
_entry.id   AF-A0A6P3QH31-F1
#
_cell.length_a   1.000
_cell.length_b   1.000
_cell.length_c   1.000
_cell.angle_alpha   90.00
_cell.angle_beta   90.00
_cell.angle_gamma   90.00
#
_symmetry.space_group_name_H-M   'P 1'
#
loop_
_entity.id
_entity.type
_entity.pdbx_description
1 polymer ?
#
loop_
_entity_poly.entity_id
_entity_poly.type
_entity_poly.pdbx_seq_one_letter_code
_entity_poly.pdbx_strand_id
1 'polypeptide(L)'
;SALFFSHYPPLSFGSRENKAPIGLRETGVRTLRVFFSWFHSYKKFQDMCTSTALTECDFSSLSKYGDHTLRVRAELAEEHSDWVNVTFSPVDDTIIGPPGMQVEALANSLHIRFLAPKIEKEHETWTMKNIYNSWAYNVQYWKNGSDEKIPVTCQYDFEVLRNLEPWTTYCVQVQGFLPDRNKTGEWSEPVCEQTVNDETAPSWIVVAIILTASVCVACLLLLGCFALMWCIYKKTKYAFAHGNKLPQHLKEFLGHPHHSRLLFFSFPLSDENDVFDKLSVVTEVSESSKQNPGDSCSLRTPAGQGLLSS
;
A
#
# COMPACT_ATOMS: atom_id res chain seq x y z
N SER A 1 19.17 9.31 28.52
CA SER A 1 18.05 9.27 29.47
C SER A 1 17.93 7.86 29.99
N ALA A 2 18.04 7.69 31.30
CA ALA A 2 18.09 6.39 31.98
C ALA A 2 16.84 5.55 31.66
N LEU A 3 17.02 4.34 31.13
CA LEU A 3 15.96 3.35 31.09
C LEU A 3 15.92 2.68 32.47
N PHE A 4 15.04 3.23 33.31
CA PHE A 4 14.55 2.57 34.51
C PHE A 4 14.01 1.19 34.12
N PHE A 5 14.60 0.13 34.66
CA PHE A 5 13.88 -1.14 34.84
C PHE A 5 12.87 -0.93 35.97
N SER A 6 11.79 -0.23 35.68
CA SER A 6 10.62 -0.12 36.54
C SER A 6 9.47 -0.78 35.80
N HIS A 7 9.22 -2.06 36.11
CA HIS A 7 7.91 -2.74 36.00
C HIS A 7 7.98 -4.28 36.07
N TYR A 8 9.08 -4.86 36.55
CA TYR A 8 8.87 -5.81 37.65
C TYR A 8 8.43 -4.99 38.86
N PRO A 9 7.49 -5.46 39.71
CA PRO A 9 7.43 -4.87 41.04
C PRO A 9 8.88 -4.88 41.53
N PRO A 10 9.39 -3.81 42.19
CA PRO A 10 10.55 -4.04 43.03
C PRO A 10 10.22 -5.32 43.80
N LEU A 11 11.20 -6.19 44.02
CA LEU A 11 11.13 -7.09 45.18
C LEU A 11 11.13 -6.20 46.43
N SER A 12 10.06 -5.42 46.56
CA SER A 12 9.56 -4.84 47.75
C SER A 12 9.18 -6.06 48.53
N PHE A 13 10.07 -6.42 49.46
CA PHE A 13 9.66 -7.09 50.67
C PHE A 13 8.73 -6.12 51.40
N GLY A 14 7.51 -5.99 50.87
CA GLY A 14 6.37 -5.43 51.57
C GLY A 14 6.09 -6.38 52.71
N SER A 15 6.69 -6.09 53.86
CA SER A 15 6.28 -6.67 55.12
C SER A 15 4.83 -6.28 55.33
N ARG A 16 3.91 -7.14 54.89
CA ARG A 16 2.54 -7.16 55.38
C ARG A 16 2.27 -8.51 56.01
N GLU A 17 3.04 -8.80 57.04
CA GLU A 17 2.49 -9.45 58.20
C GLU A 17 2.89 -8.62 59.42
N ASN A 18 1.88 -8.01 60.03
CA ASN A 18 1.96 -7.40 61.35
C ASN A 18 2.41 -8.46 62.35
N LYS A 19 3.73 -8.61 62.53
CA LYS A 19 4.34 -9.17 63.72
C LYS A 19 5.79 -8.69 63.80
N ALA A 20 5.97 -7.52 64.41
CA ALA A 20 7.16 -7.31 65.22
C ALA A 20 7.20 -8.46 66.26
N PRO A 21 8.34 -9.15 66.38
CA PRO A 21 9.22 -8.76 67.47
C PRO A 21 10.69 -8.94 67.08
N ILE A 22 11.44 -7.85 67.03
CA ILE A 22 12.72 -7.71 67.75
C ILE A 22 12.84 -6.21 67.96
N GLY A 23 12.47 -5.76 69.16
CA GLY A 23 12.94 -4.47 69.63
C GLY A 23 14.42 -4.62 69.92
N LEU A 24 15.28 -3.92 69.19
CA LEU A 24 16.63 -3.54 69.60
C LEU A 24 17.17 -2.47 68.63
N ARG A 25 17.51 -1.33 69.24
CA ARG A 25 18.11 -0.08 68.75
C ARG A 25 18.63 -0.03 67.30
N GLU A 26 18.17 1.01 66.61
CA GLU A 26 18.70 1.60 65.39
C GLU A 26 20.12 2.17 65.57
N THR A 27 21.18 1.36 65.40
CA THR A 27 22.56 1.89 65.21
C THR A 27 23.46 0.92 64.42
N GLY A 28 22.99 0.32 63.33
CA GLY A 28 23.81 -0.54 62.48
C GLY A 28 23.45 -0.40 61.00
N VAL A 29 24.43 -0.13 60.14
CA VAL A 29 24.25 -0.15 58.68
C VAL A 29 24.00 -1.60 58.28
N ARG A 30 22.77 -1.90 57.87
CA ARG A 30 22.41 -3.20 57.30
C ARG A 30 22.98 -3.26 55.89
N THR A 31 23.77 -4.28 55.59
CA THR A 31 24.30 -4.51 54.24
C THR A 31 23.71 -5.79 53.67
N LEU A 32 23.52 -5.83 52.36
CA LEU A 32 23.10 -7.01 51.62
C LEU A 32 24.30 -7.62 50.91
N ARG A 33 24.35 -8.95 50.87
CA ARG A 33 25.30 -9.68 50.04
C ARG A 33 24.53 -10.55 49.04
N VAL A 34 24.85 -10.39 47.76
CA VAL A 34 24.13 -11.02 46.65
C VAL A 34 25.09 -11.87 45.82
N PHE A 35 24.67 -13.10 45.53
CA PHE A 35 25.41 -14.10 44.79
C PHE A 35 24.59 -14.60 43.61
N PHE A 36 25.26 -15.13 42.60
CA PHE A 36 24.63 -15.82 41.47
C PHE A 36 25.34 -17.13 41.16
N SER A 37 24.64 -18.06 40.51
CA SER A 37 25.21 -19.31 40.00
C SER A 37 24.58 -19.68 38.66
N TRP A 38 25.38 -20.35 37.82
CA TRP A 38 24.99 -20.80 36.48
C TRP A 38 24.74 -22.31 36.43
N PHE A 39 23.62 -22.73 35.84
CA PHE A 39 23.25 -24.14 35.76
C PHE A 39 23.80 -24.82 34.49
N HIS A 40 25.10 -25.13 34.43
CA HIS A 40 25.59 -26.38 33.79
C HIS A 40 27.09 -26.76 33.93
N SER A 41 27.93 -26.09 34.75
CA SER A 41 29.34 -26.58 34.86
C SER A 41 30.08 -26.36 36.18
N TYR A 42 29.66 -25.42 37.04
CA TYR A 42 30.35 -25.22 38.32
C TYR A 42 29.35 -25.03 39.46
N LYS A 43 29.32 -25.97 40.42
CA LYS A 43 28.49 -25.92 41.65
C LYS A 43 28.91 -24.81 42.63
N LYS A 44 29.42 -23.68 42.15
CA LYS A 44 29.93 -22.59 42.97
C LYS A 44 29.18 -21.30 42.63
N PHE A 45 28.63 -20.69 43.68
CA PHE A 45 28.09 -19.34 43.60
C PHE A 45 29.24 -18.33 43.53
N GLN A 46 29.09 -17.32 42.68
CA GLN A 46 29.99 -16.19 42.57
C GLN A 46 29.33 -14.96 43.17
N ASP A 47 30.11 -14.20 43.95
CA ASP A 47 29.68 -12.95 44.56
C ASP A 47 29.59 -11.87 43.46
N MET A 48 28.49 -11.12 43.42
CA MET A 48 28.34 -9.95 42.53
C MET A 48 28.37 -8.66 43.33
N CYS A 49 27.39 -8.48 44.20
CA CYS A 49 27.32 -7.32 45.09
C CYS A 49 27.68 -7.75 46.50
N THR A 50 28.79 -7.22 47.02
CA THR A 50 29.25 -7.52 48.38
C THR A 50 29.02 -6.33 49.31
N SER A 51 28.37 -6.59 50.45
CA SER A 51 28.15 -5.61 51.53
C SER A 51 27.55 -4.28 51.07
N THR A 52 26.57 -4.33 50.16
CA THR A 52 25.89 -3.12 49.66
C THR A 52 24.77 -2.69 50.59
N ALA A 53 24.65 -1.41 50.92
CA ALA A 53 23.48 -0.89 51.64
C ALA A 53 22.25 -0.72 50.72
N LEU A 54 22.43 -0.87 49.40
CA LEU A 54 21.37 -0.76 48.41
C LEU A 54 20.51 -2.03 48.41
N THR A 55 19.22 -1.86 48.12
CA THR A 55 18.27 -2.95 47.95
C THR A 55 18.19 -3.46 46.51
N GLU A 56 19.21 -3.18 45.70
CA GLU A 56 19.32 -3.55 44.29
C GLU A 56 20.75 -3.99 43.95
N CYS A 57 20.86 -4.87 42.95
CA CYS A 57 22.12 -5.37 42.42
C CYS A 57 21.97 -5.62 40.92
N ASP A 58 22.95 -5.18 40.14
CA ASP A 58 22.93 -5.27 38.68
C ASP A 58 23.47 -6.62 38.20
N PHE A 59 22.63 -7.37 37.47
CA PHE A 59 22.93 -8.67 36.89
C PHE A 59 23.02 -8.65 35.36
N SER A 60 23.21 -7.48 34.74
CA SER A 60 23.27 -7.34 33.28
C SER A 60 24.38 -8.17 32.61
N SER A 61 25.39 -8.60 33.35
CA SER A 61 26.48 -9.45 32.85
C SER A 61 26.13 -10.93 32.77
N LEU A 62 24.93 -11.34 33.22
CA LEU A 62 24.49 -12.73 33.10
C LEU A 62 24.28 -13.12 31.63
N SER A 63 24.57 -14.38 31.33
CA SER A 63 24.30 -14.93 29.99
C SER A 63 22.82 -14.87 29.66
N LYS A 64 22.44 -14.37 28.48
CA LYS A 64 21.05 -14.26 28.06
C LYS A 64 20.34 -15.61 27.93
N TYR A 65 21.08 -16.65 27.53
CA TYR A 65 20.54 -17.94 27.08
C TYR A 65 20.58 -19.06 28.14
N GLY A 66 20.77 -18.71 29.42
CA GLY A 66 20.89 -19.69 30.50
C GLY A 66 19.91 -19.43 31.62
N ASP A 67 19.58 -20.50 32.34
CA ASP A 67 18.85 -20.43 33.60
C ASP A 67 19.83 -20.13 34.74
N HIS A 68 19.58 -19.03 35.45
CA HIS A 68 20.42 -18.60 36.56
C HIS A 68 19.71 -18.80 37.88
N THR A 69 20.45 -19.22 38.90
CA THR A 69 19.95 -19.22 40.28
C THR A 69 20.68 -18.13 41.05
N LEU A 70 19.94 -17.09 41.43
CA LEU A 70 20.39 -15.97 42.23
C LEU A 70 20.07 -16.24 43.70
N ARG A 71 20.91 -15.75 44.61
CA ARG A 71 20.63 -15.79 46.04
C ARG A 71 21.07 -14.53 46.76
N VAL A 72 20.30 -14.13 47.75
CA VAL A 72 20.54 -12.92 48.55
C VAL A 72 20.42 -13.22 50.03
N ARG A 73 21.24 -12.55 50.86
CA ARG A 73 21.09 -12.52 52.31
C ARG A 73 21.41 -11.13 52.86
N ALA A 74 20.89 -10.82 54.04
CA ALA A 74 21.28 -9.66 54.81
C ALA A 74 22.43 -9.98 55.76
N GLU A 75 23.32 -9.02 55.96
CA GLU A 75 24.47 -9.08 56.84
C GLU A 75 24.43 -7.89 57.81
N LEU A 76 24.74 -8.17 59.08
CA LEU A 76 24.88 -7.17 60.13
C LEU A 76 26.09 -7.56 61.00
N ALA A 77 27.19 -6.84 60.83
CA ALA A 77 28.48 -7.22 61.44
C ALA A 77 28.86 -8.68 61.10
N GLU A 78 28.96 -9.56 62.11
CA GLU A 78 29.29 -10.98 61.93
C GLU A 78 28.04 -11.88 61.79
N GLU A 79 26.83 -11.32 61.95
CA GLU A 79 25.59 -12.06 61.81
C GLU A 79 25.03 -11.95 60.38
N HIS A 80 24.34 -13.00 59.94
CA HIS A 80 23.71 -13.04 58.64
C HIS A 80 22.35 -13.74 58.67
N SER A 81 21.45 -13.33 57.78
CA SER A 81 20.17 -14.01 57.57
C SER A 81 20.34 -15.33 56.80
N ASP A 82 19.25 -16.09 56.71
CA ASP A 82 19.14 -17.19 55.75
C ASP A 82 19.21 -16.69 54.30
N TRP A 83 19.56 -17.59 53.39
CA TRP A 83 19.55 -17.33 51.95
C TRP A 83 18.14 -17.36 51.39
N VAL A 84 17.83 -16.37 50.56
CA VAL A 84 16.65 -16.40 49.67
C VAL A 84 17.14 -16.67 48.26
N ASN A 85 16.59 -17.69 47.60
CA ASN A 85 16.96 -18.08 46.24
C ASN A 85 15.86 -17.71 45.23
N VAL A 86 16.25 -17.28 44.03
CA VAL A 86 15.37 -16.98 42.90
C VAL A 86 15.98 -17.55 41.63
N THR A 87 15.18 -18.20 40.79
CA THR A 87 15.59 -18.62 39.45
C THR A 87 15.15 -17.59 38.41
N PHE A 88 16.01 -17.30 37.45
CA PHE A 88 15.76 -16.30 36.42
C PHE A 88 16.41 -16.69 35.08
N SER A 89 15.62 -16.64 34.02
CA SER A 89 16.00 -16.97 32.66
C SER A 89 15.80 -15.73 31.77
N PRO A 90 16.85 -14.98 31.39
CA PRO A 90 16.69 -13.67 30.78
C PRO A 90 15.84 -13.65 29.50
N VAL A 91 16.00 -14.64 28.63
CA VAL A 91 15.19 -14.75 27.39
C VAL A 91 13.70 -15.01 27.65
N ASP A 92 13.37 -15.68 28.75
CA ASP A 92 12.00 -16.10 29.08
C ASP A 92 11.30 -15.09 30.00
N ASP A 93 12.04 -14.56 30.97
CA ASP A 93 11.49 -13.76 32.06
C ASP A 93 11.63 -12.26 31.79
N THR A 94 12.59 -11.78 30.99
CA THR A 94 12.78 -10.33 30.84
C THR A 94 11.55 -9.65 30.22
N ILE A 95 11.19 -8.47 30.71
CA ILE A 95 10.15 -7.64 30.09
C ILE A 95 10.77 -6.98 28.86
N ILE A 96 10.05 -7.05 27.74
CA ILE A 96 10.48 -6.43 26.47
C ILE A 96 9.90 -5.02 26.47
N GLY A 97 10.76 -4.02 26.62
CA GLY A 97 10.36 -2.61 26.56
C GLY A 97 9.82 -2.19 25.19
N PRO A 98 9.20 -1.00 25.10
CA PRO A 98 8.56 -0.54 23.88
C PRO A 98 9.57 -0.28 22.76
N PRO A 99 9.29 -0.67 21.51
CA PRO A 99 10.09 -0.26 20.36
C PRO A 99 10.02 1.25 20.14
N GLY A 100 11.10 1.82 19.60
CA GLY A 100 11.04 3.16 19.02
C GLY A 100 10.29 3.16 17.69
N MET A 101 9.72 4.29 17.31
CA MET A 101 8.98 4.42 16.05
C MET A 101 9.19 5.82 15.46
N GLN A 102 9.29 5.89 14.13
CA GLN A 102 9.25 7.12 13.35
C GLN A 102 8.09 7.02 12.37
N VAL A 103 7.22 8.04 12.35
CA VAL A 103 6.03 8.07 11.51
C VAL A 103 6.13 9.28 10.59
N GLU A 104 5.94 9.07 9.29
CA GLU A 104 5.93 10.11 8.27
C GLU A 104 4.61 10.04 7.50
N ALA A 105 3.89 11.14 7.41
CA ALA A 105 2.69 11.24 6.58
C ALA A 105 3.05 11.58 5.14
N LEU A 106 2.64 10.71 4.21
CA LEU A 106 2.85 10.91 2.77
C LEU A 106 1.51 10.74 2.06
N ALA A 107 0.96 11.86 1.58
CA ALA A 107 -0.40 11.92 1.00
C ALA A 107 -1.41 11.22 1.91
N ASN A 108 -2.19 10.27 1.38
CA ASN A 108 -3.19 9.48 2.08
C ASN A 108 -2.62 8.23 2.77
N SER A 109 -1.35 8.26 3.18
CA SER A 109 -0.67 7.13 3.81
C SER A 109 0.25 7.55 4.96
N LEU A 110 0.48 6.63 5.89
CA LEU A 110 1.49 6.76 6.95
C LEU A 110 2.59 5.74 6.73
N HIS A 111 3.82 6.23 6.56
CA HIS A 111 5.02 5.44 6.47
C HIS A 111 5.65 5.34 7.86
N ILE A 112 5.78 4.12 8.35
CA ILE A 112 6.22 3.86 9.71
C ILE A 112 7.53 3.09 9.66
N ARG A 113 8.54 3.53 10.42
CA ARG A 113 9.79 2.82 10.65
C ARG A 113 9.89 2.44 12.12
N PHE A 114 10.22 1.17 12.39
CA PHE A 114 10.38 0.63 13.73
C PHE A 114 11.85 0.57 14.12
N LEU A 115 12.12 0.83 15.40
CA LEU A 115 13.45 0.75 16.00
C LEU A 115 13.38 -0.27 17.14
N ALA A 116 13.98 -1.44 16.93
CA ALA A 116 14.06 -2.47 17.96
C ALA A 116 14.77 -1.91 19.22
N PRO A 117 14.32 -2.27 20.43
CA PRO A 117 14.98 -1.85 21.67
C PRO A 117 16.46 -2.28 21.66
N LYS A 118 17.34 -1.35 22.03
CA LYS A 118 18.78 -1.59 22.16
C LYS A 118 19.07 -2.28 23.48
N ILE A 119 20.11 -3.11 23.49
CA ILE A 119 20.58 -3.78 24.71
C ILE A 119 21.81 -3.03 25.20
N GLU A 120 21.72 -2.45 26.39
CA GLU A 120 22.85 -1.77 27.02
C GLU A 120 23.97 -2.77 27.35
N LYS A 121 25.23 -2.34 27.25
CA LYS A 121 26.46 -3.12 27.55
C LYS A 121 26.80 -4.27 26.58
N GLU A 122 26.09 -4.37 25.46
CA GLU A 122 26.49 -5.21 24.33
C GLU A 122 27.26 -4.38 23.29
N HIS A 123 27.75 -5.03 22.23
CA HIS A 123 28.27 -4.30 21.06
C HIS A 123 27.22 -3.28 20.60
N GLU A 124 27.66 -2.07 20.23
CA GLU A 124 26.80 -0.87 20.01
C GLU A 124 25.62 -1.07 19.04
N THR A 125 25.62 -2.16 18.27
CA THR A 125 24.61 -2.52 17.27
C THR A 125 23.62 -3.62 17.69
N TRP A 126 23.75 -4.24 18.87
CA TRP A 126 22.87 -5.33 19.29
C TRP A 126 21.50 -4.81 19.77
N THR A 127 20.45 -5.41 19.23
CA THR A 127 19.05 -5.13 19.56
C THR A 127 18.31 -6.41 19.93
N MET A 128 17.07 -6.28 20.42
CA MET A 128 16.23 -7.44 20.74
C MET A 128 16.04 -8.40 19.54
N LYS A 129 16.07 -7.88 18.31
CA LYS A 129 16.01 -8.68 17.08
C LYS A 129 17.21 -9.63 16.91
N ASN A 130 18.37 -9.31 17.50
CA ASN A 130 19.54 -10.18 17.47
C ASN A 130 19.44 -11.33 18.48
N ILE A 131 18.67 -11.16 19.55
CA ILE A 131 18.44 -12.20 20.57
C ILE A 131 17.32 -13.14 20.14
N TYR A 132 16.23 -12.59 19.60
CA TYR A 132 15.03 -13.34 19.25
C TYR A 132 14.88 -13.47 17.72
N ASN A 133 15.13 -14.67 17.20
CA ASN A 133 15.05 -14.95 15.76
C ASN A 133 13.64 -14.76 15.17
N SER A 134 12.61 -14.91 16.00
CA SER A 134 11.19 -14.81 15.64
C SER A 134 10.62 -13.39 15.81
N TRP A 135 11.46 -12.38 16.06
CA TRP A 135 11.02 -11.02 16.38
C TRP A 135 10.04 -10.45 15.33
N ALA A 136 8.88 -10.00 15.81
CA ALA A 136 7.86 -9.31 15.04
C ALA A 136 7.37 -8.06 15.81
N TYR A 137 6.65 -7.19 15.11
CA TYR A 137 5.98 -6.04 15.67
C TYR A 137 4.47 -6.22 15.58
N ASN A 138 3.77 -5.94 16.68
CA ASN A 138 2.33 -5.71 16.66
C ASN A 138 2.08 -4.21 16.67
N VAL A 139 1.38 -3.75 15.66
CA VAL A 139 1.02 -2.36 15.44
C VAL A 139 -0.48 -2.25 15.63
N GLN A 140 -0.92 -1.17 16.27
CA GLN A 140 -2.33 -0.81 16.30
C GLN A 140 -2.46 0.65 15.89
N TYR A 141 -3.42 0.94 15.03
CA TYR A 141 -3.70 2.30 14.60
C TYR A 141 -5.18 2.61 14.68
N TRP A 142 -5.51 3.88 14.88
CA TRP A 142 -6.88 4.36 14.96
C TRP A 142 -6.98 5.81 14.52
N LYS A 143 -8.17 6.21 14.09
CA LYS A 143 -8.48 7.62 13.84
C LYS A 143 -8.58 8.36 15.17
N ASN A 144 -7.97 9.54 15.28
CA ASN A 144 -8.03 10.33 16.51
C ASN A 144 -9.51 10.62 16.89
N GLY A 145 -9.88 10.32 18.12
CA GLY A 145 -11.26 10.39 18.61
C GLY A 145 -12.13 9.15 18.35
N SER A 146 -11.60 8.11 17.69
CA SER A 146 -12.23 6.79 17.59
C SER A 146 -11.70 5.85 18.68
N ASP A 147 -12.57 5.01 19.21
CA ASP A 147 -12.20 3.92 20.13
C ASP A 147 -11.81 2.63 19.39
N GLU A 148 -12.12 2.54 18.10
CA GLU A 148 -11.82 1.36 17.28
C GLU A 148 -10.34 1.35 16.86
N LYS A 149 -9.59 0.39 17.39
CA LYS A 149 -8.18 0.16 17.05
C LYS A 149 -8.05 -1.01 16.08
N ILE A 150 -7.33 -0.77 14.98
CA ILE A 150 -7.10 -1.75 13.92
C ILE A 150 -5.71 -2.37 14.13
N PRO A 151 -5.62 -3.69 14.39
CA PRO A 151 -4.35 -4.38 14.58
C PRO A 151 -3.69 -4.76 13.26
N VAL A 152 -2.36 -4.69 13.22
CA VAL A 152 -1.50 -5.12 12.10
C VAL A 152 -0.27 -5.81 12.70
N THR A 153 0.15 -6.93 12.12
CA THR A 153 1.39 -7.62 12.53
C THR A 153 2.40 -7.54 11.40
N CYS A 154 3.62 -7.11 11.73
CA CYS A 154 4.68 -6.82 10.78
C CYS A 154 5.96 -7.58 11.18
N GLN A 155 6.63 -8.23 10.22
CA GLN A 155 7.94 -8.86 10.46
C GLN A 155 9.12 -7.95 10.08
N TYR A 156 8.87 -6.94 9.26
CA TYR A 156 9.87 -5.99 8.81
C TYR A 156 9.98 -4.80 9.77
N ASP A 157 11.08 -4.05 9.67
CA ASP A 157 11.31 -2.84 10.47
C ASP A 157 10.57 -1.61 9.92
N PHE A 158 9.57 -1.82 9.08
CA PHE A 158 8.72 -0.77 8.53
C PHE A 158 7.32 -1.29 8.20
N GLU A 159 6.35 -0.38 8.12
CA GLU A 159 4.98 -0.64 7.66
C GLU A 159 4.45 0.59 6.92
N VAL A 160 3.51 0.39 5.99
CA VAL A 160 2.86 1.49 5.27
C VAL A 160 1.35 1.34 5.35
N LEU A 161 0.72 2.20 6.15
CA LEU A 161 -0.74 2.28 6.25
C LEU A 161 -1.27 3.07 5.07
N ARG A 162 -1.95 2.41 4.14
CA ARG A 162 -2.45 3.01 2.88
C ARG A 162 -3.95 3.28 2.94
N ASN A 163 -4.41 4.08 1.99
CA ASN A 163 -5.85 4.37 1.77
C ASN A 163 -6.51 4.96 3.02
N LEU A 164 -5.77 5.78 3.76
CA LEU A 164 -6.29 6.50 4.90
C LEU A 164 -7.12 7.70 4.41
N GLU A 165 -8.04 8.17 5.23
CA GLU A 165 -8.79 9.39 4.91
C GLU A 165 -7.83 10.58 4.84
N PRO A 166 -7.93 11.47 3.84
CA PRO A 166 -7.10 12.67 3.76
C PRO A 166 -7.47 13.65 4.89
N TRP A 167 -6.53 14.52 5.27
CA TRP A 167 -6.71 15.55 6.31
C TRP A 167 -7.16 14.99 7.67
N THR A 168 -6.83 13.74 7.94
CA THR A 168 -7.29 13.02 9.12
C THR A 168 -6.11 12.62 9.98
N THR A 169 -6.20 12.92 11.27
CA THR A 169 -5.17 12.52 12.24
C THR A 169 -5.38 11.07 12.62
N TYR A 170 -4.36 10.25 12.39
CA TYR A 170 -4.30 8.87 12.85
C TYR A 170 -3.21 8.73 13.90
N CYS A 171 -3.50 7.95 14.93
CA CYS A 171 -2.55 7.61 15.97
C CYS A 171 -2.12 6.15 15.81
N VAL A 172 -0.84 5.88 16.06
CA VAL A 172 -0.22 4.58 15.92
C VAL A 172 0.51 4.22 17.20
N GLN A 173 0.40 2.96 17.63
CA GLN A 173 1.22 2.36 18.69
C GLN A 173 1.85 1.07 18.19
N VAL A 174 3.02 0.74 18.71
CA VAL A 174 3.74 -0.49 18.38
C VAL A 174 4.24 -1.17 19.65
N GLN A 175 4.26 -2.49 19.65
CA GLN A 175 4.92 -3.32 20.66
C GLN A 175 5.73 -4.44 19.99
N GLY A 176 6.74 -4.94 20.69
CA GLY A 176 7.43 -6.17 20.27
C GLY A 176 6.54 -7.40 20.45
N PHE A 177 6.67 -8.39 19.57
CA PHE A 177 5.94 -9.64 19.65
C PHE A 177 6.85 -10.82 19.24
N LEU A 178 6.80 -11.89 20.02
CA LEU A 178 7.52 -13.14 19.79
C LEU A 178 6.50 -14.25 19.49
N PRO A 179 6.22 -14.57 18.22
CA PRO A 179 5.20 -15.54 17.83
C PRO A 179 5.49 -16.96 18.32
N ASP A 180 6.77 -17.37 18.35
CA ASP A 180 7.21 -18.70 18.81
C ASP A 180 6.94 -18.94 20.30
N ARG A 181 6.90 -17.86 21.09
CA ARG A 181 6.73 -17.89 22.55
C ARG A 181 5.40 -17.32 23.01
N ASN A 182 4.60 -16.80 22.08
CA ASN A 182 3.40 -16.02 22.36
C ASN A 182 3.63 -14.94 23.44
N LYS A 183 4.77 -14.24 23.35
CA LYS A 183 5.19 -13.23 24.32
C LYS A 183 5.13 -11.85 23.68
N THR A 184 4.45 -10.92 24.35
CA THR A 184 4.32 -9.53 23.93
C THR A 184 5.20 -8.64 24.81
N GLY A 185 5.77 -7.60 24.20
CA GLY A 185 6.40 -6.50 24.92
C GLY A 185 5.39 -5.44 25.34
N GLU A 186 5.92 -4.34 25.85
CA GLU A 186 5.16 -3.16 26.23
C GLU A 186 4.81 -2.31 25.01
N TRP A 187 3.66 -1.63 25.07
CA TRP A 187 3.24 -0.68 24.06
C TRP A 187 4.07 0.59 24.10
N SER A 188 4.42 1.11 22.92
CA SER A 188 4.95 2.45 22.78
C SER A 188 3.90 3.50 23.15
N GLU A 189 4.39 4.70 23.48
CA GLU A 189 3.53 5.89 23.47
C GLU A 189 2.92 6.08 22.07
N PRO A 190 1.67 6.57 21.98
CA PRO A 190 1.01 6.81 20.71
C PRO A 190 1.68 7.98 19.97
N VAL A 191 1.95 7.78 18.69
CA VAL A 191 2.41 8.85 17.79
C VAL A 191 1.28 9.15 16.83
N CYS A 192 0.88 10.42 16.76
CA CYS A 192 -0.26 10.85 15.95
C CYS A 192 0.21 11.78 14.83
N GLU A 193 -0.12 11.43 13.59
CA GLU A 193 0.22 12.20 12.40
C GLU A 193 -1.02 12.47 11.55
N GLN A 194 -1.05 13.64 10.91
CA GLN A 194 -2.14 14.02 10.02
C GLN A 194 -1.80 13.65 8.58
N THR A 195 -2.70 12.90 7.94
CA THR A 195 -2.59 12.61 6.50
C THR A 195 -2.79 13.88 5.68
N VAL A 196 -2.11 13.96 4.55
CA VAL A 196 -2.18 15.09 3.62
C VAL A 196 -3.07 14.67 2.44
N ASN A 197 -3.62 15.64 1.70
CA ASN A 197 -4.25 15.30 0.43
C ASN A 197 -3.21 14.71 -0.54
N ASP A 198 -3.63 13.71 -1.31
CA ASP A 198 -2.89 13.36 -2.52
C ASP A 198 -3.13 14.49 -3.53
N GLU A 199 -2.15 15.37 -3.73
CA GLU A 199 -2.22 16.42 -4.76
C GLU A 199 -2.24 15.84 -6.19
N THR A 200 -2.13 14.51 -6.33
CA THR A 200 -2.45 13.84 -7.58
C THR A 200 -3.94 14.06 -7.87
N ALA A 201 -4.24 15.03 -8.75
CA ALA A 201 -5.57 15.23 -9.28
C ALA A 201 -6.18 13.86 -9.59
N PRO A 202 -7.33 13.51 -8.98
CA PRO A 202 -7.89 12.18 -9.11
C PRO A 202 -7.88 11.75 -10.57
N SER A 203 -7.35 10.56 -10.88
CA SER A 203 -7.14 10.11 -12.27
C SER A 203 -8.40 10.27 -13.15
N TRP A 204 -9.60 10.19 -12.54
CA TRP A 204 -10.87 10.45 -13.20
C TRP A 204 -11.07 11.90 -13.69
N ILE A 205 -10.48 12.91 -13.03
CA ILE A 205 -10.52 14.31 -13.46
C ILE A 205 -9.77 14.49 -14.78
N VAL A 206 -8.60 13.86 -14.92
CA VAL A 206 -7.82 13.91 -16.17
C VAL A 206 -8.61 13.27 -17.31
N VAL A 207 -9.24 12.12 -17.06
CA VAL A 207 -10.11 11.43 -18.04
C VAL A 207 -11.31 12.30 -18.40
N ALA A 208 -11.97 12.94 -17.42
CA ALA A 208 -13.12 13.82 -17.66
C ALA A 208 -12.74 15.05 -18.50
N ILE A 209 -11.57 15.66 -18.26
CA ILE A 209 -11.07 16.80 -19.04
C ILE A 209 -10.82 16.38 -20.50
N ILE A 210 -10.17 15.22 -20.73
CA ILE A 210 -9.88 14.72 -22.08
C ILE A 210 -11.17 14.43 -22.85
N LEU A 211 -12.14 13.76 -22.19
CA LEU A 211 -13.45 13.47 -22.80
C LEU A 211 -14.20 14.75 -23.14
N THR A 212 -14.23 15.72 -22.22
CA THR A 212 -14.90 17.01 -22.45
C THR A 212 -14.26 17.77 -23.62
N ALA A 213 -12.93 17.84 -23.68
CA ALA A 213 -12.23 18.48 -24.78
C ALA A 213 -12.53 17.82 -26.14
N SER A 214 -12.56 16.48 -26.19
CA SER A 214 -12.89 15.72 -27.41
C SER A 214 -14.30 16.01 -27.91
N VAL A 215 -15.29 16.01 -27.01
CA VAL A 215 -16.69 16.33 -27.34
C VAL A 215 -16.81 17.77 -27.83
N CYS A 216 -16.15 18.73 -27.17
CA CYS A 216 -16.15 20.13 -27.60
C CYS A 216 -15.60 20.31 -29.01
N VAL A 217 -14.48 19.66 -29.36
CA VAL A 217 -13.90 19.73 -30.71
C VAL A 217 -14.86 19.14 -31.75
N ALA A 218 -15.47 17.99 -31.46
CA ALA A 218 -16.44 17.36 -32.36
C ALA A 218 -17.67 18.28 -32.59
N CYS A 219 -18.19 18.90 -31.54
CA CYS A 219 -19.30 19.85 -31.66
C CYS A 219 -18.93 21.08 -32.52
N LEU A 220 -17.73 21.64 -32.34
CA LEU A 220 -17.27 22.78 -33.14
C LEU A 220 -17.13 22.41 -34.63
N LEU A 221 -16.61 21.22 -34.94
CA LEU A 221 -16.53 20.72 -36.31
C LEU A 221 -17.92 20.56 -36.94
N LEU A 222 -18.87 19.94 -36.22
CA LEU A 222 -20.25 19.80 -36.68
C LEU A 222 -20.90 21.16 -36.96
N LEU A 223 -20.79 22.11 -36.01
CA LEU A 223 -21.30 23.48 -36.19
C LEU A 223 -20.68 24.18 -37.39
N GLY A 224 -19.37 24.02 -37.60
CA GLY A 224 -18.67 24.51 -38.79
C GLY A 224 -19.22 23.91 -40.08
N CYS A 225 -19.45 22.59 -40.12
CA CYS A 225 -20.06 21.91 -41.26
C CYS A 225 -21.48 22.40 -41.54
N PHE A 226 -22.32 22.55 -40.50
CA PHE A 226 -23.67 23.10 -40.65
C PHE A 226 -23.66 24.53 -41.20
N ALA A 227 -22.76 25.39 -40.69
CA ALA A 227 -22.59 26.74 -41.19
C ALA A 227 -22.13 26.77 -42.66
N LEU A 228 -21.24 25.87 -43.05
CA LEU A 228 -20.79 25.73 -44.44
C LEU A 228 -21.95 25.30 -45.36
N MET A 229 -22.69 24.27 -44.97
CA MET A 229 -23.86 23.79 -45.71
C MET A 229 -24.94 24.87 -45.83
N TRP A 230 -25.18 25.62 -44.76
CA TRP A 230 -26.08 26.78 -44.76
C TRP A 230 -25.60 27.88 -45.70
N CYS A 231 -24.29 28.18 -45.71
CA CYS A 231 -23.69 29.14 -46.63
C CYS A 231 -23.86 28.71 -48.10
N ILE A 232 -23.61 27.44 -48.42
CA ILE A 232 -23.78 26.88 -49.76
C ILE A 232 -25.26 26.94 -50.16
N TYR A 233 -26.18 26.49 -49.29
CA TYR A 233 -27.63 26.58 -49.50
C TYR A 233 -28.09 28.02 -49.76
N LYS A 234 -27.57 28.98 -49.00
CA LYS A 234 -27.89 30.39 -49.18
C LYS A 234 -27.36 30.91 -50.52
N LYS A 235 -26.13 30.56 -50.90
CA LYS A 235 -25.52 30.95 -52.18
C LYS A 235 -26.23 30.34 -53.38
N THR A 236 -26.62 29.06 -53.33
CA THR A 236 -27.41 28.42 -54.39
C THR A 236 -28.81 29.02 -54.47
N LYS A 237 -29.49 29.27 -53.34
CA LYS A 237 -30.80 29.93 -53.32
C LYS A 237 -30.78 31.32 -53.97
N TYR A 238 -29.74 32.14 -53.73
CA TYR A 238 -29.61 33.45 -54.37
C TYR A 238 -29.22 33.38 -55.86
N ALA A 239 -28.46 32.36 -56.28
CA ALA A 239 -28.13 32.16 -57.69
C ALA A 239 -29.33 31.69 -58.51
N PHE A 240 -30.18 30.82 -57.97
CA PHE A 240 -31.38 30.30 -58.65
C PHE A 240 -32.59 31.25 -58.59
N ALA A 241 -32.61 32.25 -57.71
CA ALA A 241 -33.71 33.22 -57.60
C ALA A 241 -33.70 34.31 -58.70
N HIS A 242 -32.62 34.49 -59.47
CA HIS A 242 -32.56 35.50 -60.53
C HIS A 242 -33.05 35.01 -61.90
N GLY A 243 -33.43 33.73 -62.05
CA GLY A 243 -33.65 33.09 -63.35
C GLY A 243 -35.11 32.80 -63.76
N ASN A 244 -36.12 33.09 -62.95
CA ASN A 244 -37.50 32.68 -63.26
C ASN A 244 -38.36 33.84 -63.79
N LYS A 245 -38.12 34.25 -65.03
CA LYS A 245 -39.18 34.87 -65.86
C LYS A 245 -39.73 33.77 -66.77
N LEU A 246 -40.81 33.13 -66.33
CA LEU A 246 -41.54 32.14 -67.12
C LEU A 246 -42.05 32.80 -68.42
N PRO A 247 -41.76 32.26 -69.62
CA PRO A 247 -42.24 32.81 -70.89
C PRO A 247 -43.77 32.87 -70.93
N GLN A 248 -44.35 33.98 -71.42
CA GLN A 248 -45.79 34.26 -71.35
C GLN A 248 -46.68 33.14 -71.94
N HIS A 249 -46.20 32.41 -72.95
CA HIS A 249 -46.94 31.32 -73.61
C HIS A 249 -47.26 30.14 -72.69
N LEU A 250 -46.44 29.89 -71.66
CA LEU A 250 -46.67 28.79 -70.70
C LEU A 250 -47.75 29.16 -69.65
N LYS A 251 -48.04 30.46 -69.49
CA LYS A 251 -49.07 30.97 -68.59
C LYS A 251 -50.48 30.80 -69.17
N GLU A 252 -50.60 30.79 -70.49
CA GLU A 252 -51.87 30.61 -71.22
C GLU A 252 -52.32 29.15 -71.26
N PHE A 253 -51.36 28.21 -71.35
CA PHE A 253 -51.64 26.77 -71.34
C PHE A 253 -52.12 26.22 -69.99
N LEU A 254 -51.69 26.81 -68.87
CA LEU A 254 -52.14 26.41 -67.53
C LEU A 254 -53.47 27.06 -67.12
N GLY A 255 -54.00 27.99 -67.93
CA GLY A 255 -55.22 28.73 -67.63
C GLY A 255 -56.54 28.07 -68.07
N HIS A 256 -56.49 27.00 -68.88
CA HIS A 256 -57.70 26.42 -69.48
C HIS A 256 -57.78 24.89 -69.26
N PRO A 257 -58.44 24.41 -68.19
CA PRO A 257 -58.71 22.99 -68.00
C PRO A 257 -60.03 22.63 -68.67
N HIS A 258 -60.01 21.94 -69.81
CA HIS A 258 -61.23 21.37 -70.39
C HIS A 258 -61.12 19.86 -70.60
N HIS A 259 -62.07 19.19 -69.93
CA HIS A 259 -62.60 17.85 -70.10
C HIS A 259 -61.79 16.62 -69.67
N SER A 260 -62.14 16.21 -68.44
CA SER A 260 -62.90 14.97 -68.18
C SER A 260 -62.12 13.67 -67.97
N ARG A 261 -62.23 13.25 -66.70
CA ARG A 261 -62.56 11.90 -66.21
C ARG A 261 -61.46 10.84 -66.20
N LEU A 262 -61.12 10.51 -64.95
CA LEU A 262 -61.29 9.19 -64.31
C LEU A 262 -60.01 8.46 -63.91
N LEU A 263 -59.93 8.24 -62.58
CA LEU A 263 -59.38 7.07 -61.88
C LEU A 263 -57.87 7.07 -61.61
N PHE A 264 -57.49 7.79 -60.55
CA PHE A 264 -56.41 7.34 -59.67
C PHE A 264 -56.93 6.18 -58.81
N PHE A 265 -56.62 4.95 -59.18
CA PHE A 265 -56.46 3.83 -58.23
C PHE A 265 -55.56 2.74 -58.84
N SER A 266 -54.57 2.33 -58.05
CA SER A 266 -53.90 1.01 -58.02
C SER A 266 -52.72 0.72 -58.98
N PHE A 267 -51.57 0.40 -58.37
CA PHE A 267 -50.49 -0.46 -58.91
C PHE A 267 -51.01 -1.87 -59.25
N PRO A 268 -50.23 -2.82 -59.85
CA PRO A 268 -48.93 -2.79 -60.55
C PRO A 268 -49.00 -3.50 -61.94
N LEU A 269 -47.89 -3.64 -62.68
CA LEU A 269 -47.41 -4.91 -63.28
C LEU A 269 -46.23 -4.67 -64.24
N SER A 270 -45.22 -5.51 -64.11
CA SER A 270 -44.04 -5.70 -64.97
C SER A 270 -44.40 -6.50 -66.22
N ASP A 271 -44.04 -6.00 -67.40
CA ASP A 271 -43.66 -6.73 -68.64
C ASP A 271 -43.49 -5.65 -69.72
N GLU A 272 -42.31 -5.33 -70.25
CA GLU A 272 -41.42 -6.08 -71.14
C GLU A 272 -41.32 -5.27 -72.46
N ASN A 273 -40.07 -5.10 -72.91
CA ASN A 273 -39.59 -4.65 -74.22
C ASN A 273 -39.94 -3.25 -74.71
N ASP A 274 -38.93 -2.38 -74.74
CA ASP A 274 -38.55 -1.76 -76.02
C ASP A 274 -37.05 -1.47 -76.12
N VAL A 275 -36.58 -1.72 -77.34
CA VAL A 275 -35.22 -1.91 -77.84
C VAL A 275 -34.47 -0.56 -77.95
N PHE A 276 -33.17 -0.54 -77.63
CA PHE A 276 -32.26 0.52 -78.09
C PHE A 276 -31.12 -0.05 -78.93
N ASP A 277 -30.93 0.58 -80.09
CA ASP A 277 -30.04 0.17 -81.16
C ASP A 277 -28.56 0.33 -80.87
N LYS A 278 -27.82 -0.64 -81.43
CA LYS A 278 -26.37 -0.82 -81.39
C LYS A 278 -25.69 0.04 -82.46
N LEU A 279 -24.76 0.92 -82.05
CA LEU A 279 -23.80 1.53 -82.97
C LEU A 279 -22.39 1.00 -82.68
N SER A 280 -21.86 0.21 -83.61
CA SER A 280 -20.48 -0.30 -83.60
C SER A 280 -19.64 0.44 -84.62
N VAL A 281 -18.48 0.96 -84.21
CA VAL A 281 -17.40 1.35 -85.11
C VAL A 281 -16.16 0.57 -84.70
N VAL A 282 -15.68 -0.29 -85.61
CA VAL A 282 -14.45 -1.08 -85.48
C VAL A 282 -13.43 -0.51 -86.44
N THR A 283 -12.19 -0.35 -85.98
CA THR A 283 -10.98 -0.57 -86.79
C THR A 283 -9.92 -1.27 -85.94
N GLU A 284 -9.60 -2.48 -86.40
CA GLU A 284 -8.55 -3.47 -86.08
C GLU A 284 -7.10 -2.90 -86.15
N VAL A 285 -5.98 -3.50 -85.73
CA VAL A 285 -5.50 -4.75 -85.04
C VAL A 285 -3.97 -4.50 -84.86
N SER A 286 -3.28 -4.93 -83.79
CA SER A 286 -2.36 -6.10 -83.76
C SER A 286 -1.64 -6.14 -82.38
N GLU A 287 -1.92 -7.15 -81.55
CA GLU A 287 -1.12 -8.36 -81.27
C GLU A 287 0.25 -8.11 -80.57
N SER A 288 0.37 -8.45 -79.28
CA SER A 288 0.66 -9.84 -78.84
C SER A 288 1.06 -9.92 -77.35
N SER A 289 0.54 -10.98 -76.70
CA SER A 289 1.22 -11.90 -75.76
C SER A 289 1.71 -11.37 -74.39
N LYS A 290 1.53 -12.04 -73.24
CA LYS A 290 0.84 -13.28 -72.81
C LYS A 290 0.74 -13.19 -71.28
N GLN A 291 -0.37 -13.63 -70.72
CA GLN A 291 -0.52 -14.01 -69.31
C GLN A 291 -0.17 -15.49 -69.13
N ASN A 292 0.34 -15.88 -67.96
CA ASN A 292 -0.20 -17.06 -67.28
C ASN A 292 0.03 -17.02 -65.76
N PRO A 293 -0.90 -17.60 -64.96
CA PRO A 293 -0.92 -17.59 -63.50
C PRO A 293 -0.44 -18.93 -62.90
N GLY A 294 -0.33 -19.00 -61.57
CA GLY A 294 -0.32 -20.27 -60.84
C GLY A 294 0.33 -20.22 -59.45
N ASP A 295 -0.50 -20.37 -58.42
CA ASP A 295 -0.15 -20.65 -57.02
C ASP A 295 0.76 -21.87 -56.85
N SER A 296 1.68 -21.84 -55.86
CA SER A 296 2.04 -22.98 -54.99
C SER A 296 3.27 -22.69 -54.07
N CYS A 297 3.06 -22.91 -52.77
CA CYS A 297 3.95 -23.45 -51.74
C CYS A 297 5.38 -22.91 -51.45
N SER A 298 5.48 -22.35 -50.23
CA SER A 298 6.35 -22.77 -49.12
C SER A 298 7.88 -23.00 -49.30
N LEU A 299 8.62 -22.26 -48.46
CA LEU A 299 9.70 -22.71 -47.57
C LEU A 299 11.02 -23.21 -48.19
N ARG A 300 12.08 -22.39 -48.07
CA ARG A 300 13.23 -22.58 -47.14
C ARG A 300 14.50 -21.90 -47.71
N THR A 301 15.12 -21.02 -46.92
CA THR A 301 16.51 -20.56 -47.17
C THR A 301 17.47 -21.41 -46.32
N PRO A 302 18.66 -21.80 -46.81
CA PRO A 302 19.56 -22.71 -46.11
C PRO A 302 20.45 -21.95 -45.10
N ALA A 303 20.61 -22.52 -43.91
CA ALA A 303 21.64 -22.11 -42.95
C ALA A 303 22.92 -22.95 -43.18
N GLY A 304 24.06 -22.27 -43.19
CA GLY A 304 25.39 -22.82 -43.42
C GLY A 304 25.94 -23.66 -42.27
N GLN A 305 26.93 -24.46 -42.64
CA GLN A 305 27.63 -25.51 -41.90
C GLN A 305 28.65 -25.00 -40.87
N GLY A 306 28.99 -25.87 -39.89
CA GLY A 306 30.24 -25.85 -39.10
C GLY A 306 30.10 -26.44 -37.68
N LEU A 307 30.02 -27.78 -37.53
CA LEU A 307 30.99 -28.72 -36.89
C LEU A 307 31.36 -28.43 -35.40
N LEU A 308 30.96 -29.26 -34.41
CA LEU A 308 31.64 -30.46 -33.81
C LEU A 308 33.14 -30.23 -33.48
N SER A 309 33.73 -30.60 -32.33
CA SER A 309 33.44 -31.61 -31.31
C SER A 309 34.44 -31.53 -30.13
N SER A 310 33.99 -31.71 -28.88
CA SER A 310 34.55 -32.58 -27.81
C SER A 310 33.78 -32.38 -26.52
#